data_AF-A0A964R9I3-F1
#
_entry.id   AF-A0A964R9I3-F1
#
_cell.length_a   1.000
_cell.length_b   1.000
_cell.length_c   1.000
_cell.angle_alpha   90.00
_cell.angle_beta   90.00
_cell.angle_gamma   90.00
#
_symmetry.space_group_name_H-M   'P 1'
#
loop_
_entity.id
_entity.type
_entity.pdbx_description
1 polymer ?
#
loop_
_entity_poly.entity_id
_entity_poly.type
_entity_poly.pdbx_seq_one_letter_code
_entity_poly.pdbx_strand_id
1 'polypeptide(L)'
;QARHLQALPGKEKPALVLRTDVANVYGQDLPRSLFSRMIDAPVEQALRLDATCVVVNLFRIPGQPEVTDQCIQNILRIKPECDRYAMPLMIEPLVFQPNAKAGGYMVDGDLQKILPLVRQAVELGADIIKADPTDDVSVYHRVVQIAGGIPVLVRGGGKASDTEILQRTEQLIAQGASGIVYGRNIIQHANPAGMTRALMSLVHDVTTALQAAGYLA
;
A
#
# COMPACT_ATOMS: atom_id res chain seq x y z
N GLN A 1 -16.35 0.64 3.11
CA GLN A 1 -16.09 -0.62 2.37
C GLN A 1 -16.53 -1.84 3.16
N ALA A 2 -16.19 -1.96 4.45
CA ALA A 2 -16.61 -3.07 5.31
C ALA A 2 -18.09 -3.47 5.17
N ARG A 3 -19.04 -2.52 5.25
CA ARG A 3 -20.48 -2.81 5.07
C ARG A 3 -20.84 -3.57 3.77
N HIS A 4 -20.13 -3.30 2.68
CA HIS A 4 -20.40 -3.93 1.39
C HIS A 4 -19.86 -5.36 1.37
N LEU A 5 -18.71 -5.60 2.00
CA LEU A 5 -18.14 -6.95 2.12
C LEU A 5 -18.94 -7.81 3.10
N GLN A 6 -19.39 -7.26 4.24
CA GLN A 6 -20.20 -8.02 5.21
C GLN A 6 -21.58 -8.41 4.69
N ALA A 7 -22.08 -7.73 3.65
CA ALA A 7 -23.32 -8.11 2.99
C ALA A 7 -23.16 -9.33 2.05
N LEU A 8 -21.93 -9.75 1.74
CA LEU A 8 -21.64 -10.90 0.89
C LEU A 8 -21.33 -12.13 1.77
N PRO A 9 -22.22 -13.13 1.82
CA PRO A 9 -21.97 -14.35 2.58
C PRO A 9 -21.03 -15.31 1.84
N GLY A 10 -20.42 -16.22 2.59
CA GLY A 10 -19.67 -17.34 2.03
C GLY A 10 -18.19 -17.08 1.75
N LYS A 11 -17.51 -18.14 1.34
CA LYS A 11 -16.04 -18.20 1.19
C LYS A 11 -15.47 -17.41 0.00
N GLU A 12 -16.32 -16.98 -0.93
CA GLU A 12 -15.92 -16.21 -2.12
C GLU A 12 -15.92 -14.70 -1.87
N LYS A 13 -16.26 -14.27 -0.64
CA LYS A 13 -16.18 -12.88 -0.22
C LYS A 13 -14.75 -12.36 -0.41
N PRO A 14 -14.54 -11.22 -1.09
CA PRO A 14 -13.23 -10.60 -1.18
C PRO A 14 -12.65 -10.30 0.21
N ALA A 15 -11.37 -10.59 0.39
CA ALA A 15 -10.68 -10.37 1.66
C ALA A 15 -10.62 -8.88 2.02
N LEU A 16 -10.83 -8.56 3.30
CA LEU A 16 -10.71 -7.21 3.82
C LEU A 16 -9.32 -7.01 4.43
N VAL A 17 -8.62 -5.96 4.00
CA VAL A 17 -7.47 -5.40 4.73
C VAL A 17 -7.91 -4.12 5.42
N LEU A 18 -7.88 -4.09 6.76
CA LEU A 18 -8.38 -2.95 7.54
C LEU A 18 -7.28 -1.91 7.80
N ARG A 19 -7.49 -0.68 7.34
CA ARG A 19 -6.67 0.48 7.74
C ARG A 19 -6.91 0.79 9.22
N THR A 20 -5.85 0.85 10.01
CA THR A 20 -5.93 1.03 11.48
C THR A 20 -5.55 2.42 11.95
N ASP A 21 -4.95 3.25 11.08
CA ASP A 21 -4.55 4.60 11.41
C ASP A 21 -5.18 5.65 10.48
N VAL A 22 -5.29 6.87 10.99
CA VAL A 22 -5.81 8.04 10.27
C VAL A 22 -4.81 9.17 10.37
N ALA A 23 -4.58 9.83 9.24
CA ALA A 23 -3.68 10.96 9.14
C ALA A 23 -4.31 12.13 8.40
N ASN A 24 -3.86 13.34 8.70
CA ASN A 24 -4.32 14.59 8.08
C ASN A 24 -3.33 15.14 7.04
N VAL A 25 -2.57 14.24 6.39
CA VAL A 25 -1.44 14.57 5.50
C VAL A 25 -1.79 14.51 4.01
N TYR A 26 -3.07 14.34 3.68
CA TYR A 26 -3.53 14.08 2.30
C TYR A 26 -4.13 15.30 1.59
N GLY A 27 -4.32 16.42 2.29
CA GLY A 27 -4.89 17.66 1.74
C GLY A 27 -3.89 18.43 0.87
N GLN A 28 -4.40 19.31 0.00
CA GLN A 28 -3.58 20.29 -0.72
C GLN A 28 -2.99 21.30 0.28
N ASP A 29 -3.86 21.91 1.08
CA ASP A 29 -3.48 22.74 2.21
C ASP A 29 -3.34 21.87 3.45
N LEU A 30 -2.14 21.86 4.01
CA LEU A 30 -1.84 21.10 5.21
C LEU A 30 -2.11 21.96 6.46
N PRO A 31 -2.75 21.38 7.50
CA PRO A 31 -2.93 22.08 8.76
C PRO A 31 -1.59 22.32 9.45
N ARG A 32 -1.56 23.29 10.38
CA ARG A 32 -0.34 23.64 11.14
C ARG A 32 0.31 22.44 11.85
N SER A 33 -0.51 21.52 12.35
CA SER A 33 -0.04 20.32 13.05
C SER A 33 -0.50 19.09 12.30
N LEU A 34 0.46 18.28 11.88
CA LEU A 34 0.22 16.99 11.24
C LEU A 34 0.17 15.87 12.28
N PHE A 35 -0.57 14.81 11.97
CA PHE A 35 -0.63 13.63 12.82
C PHE A 35 -0.83 12.34 12.03
N SER A 36 -0.47 11.23 12.68
CA SER A 36 -0.95 9.88 12.39
C SER A 36 -1.46 9.25 13.68
N ARG A 37 -2.72 8.81 13.73
CA ARG A 37 -3.37 8.31 14.95
C ARG A 37 -4.00 6.95 14.71
N MET A 38 -3.77 6.03 15.63
CA MET A 38 -4.45 4.73 15.66
C MET A 38 -5.93 4.89 16.05
N ILE A 39 -6.81 4.08 15.45
CA ILE A 39 -8.18 3.87 15.93
C ILE A 39 -8.18 2.99 17.19
N ASP A 40 -9.22 3.08 18.02
CA ASP A 40 -9.29 2.26 19.24
C ASP A 40 -9.51 0.77 18.92
N ALA A 41 -8.86 -0.11 19.67
CA ALA A 41 -8.97 -1.58 19.55
C ALA A 41 -8.92 -2.09 18.08
N PRO A 42 -7.90 -1.72 17.29
CA PRO A 42 -7.90 -1.92 15.84
C PRO A 42 -7.96 -3.40 15.45
N VAL A 43 -7.25 -4.27 16.17
CA VAL A 43 -7.22 -5.71 15.89
C VAL A 43 -8.57 -6.37 16.21
N GLU A 44 -9.22 -6.00 17.31
CA GLU A 44 -10.56 -6.50 17.62
C GLU A 44 -11.59 -6.06 16.58
N GLN A 45 -11.51 -4.82 16.10
CA GLN A 45 -12.35 -4.36 14.99
C GLN A 45 -12.09 -5.17 13.72
N ALA A 46 -10.83 -5.48 13.41
CA ALA A 46 -10.46 -6.33 12.27
C ALA A 46 -11.06 -7.74 12.39
N LEU A 47 -10.97 -8.37 13.57
CA LEU A 47 -11.54 -9.69 13.85
C LEU A 47 -13.07 -9.70 13.68
N ARG A 48 -13.78 -8.70 14.23
CA ARG A 48 -15.25 -8.59 14.09
C ARG A 48 -15.68 -8.44 12.63
N LEU A 49 -14.81 -7.89 11.78
CA LEU A 49 -15.07 -7.68 10.36
C LEU A 49 -14.55 -8.83 9.49
N ASP A 50 -14.02 -9.91 10.08
CA ASP A 50 -13.41 -11.01 9.33
C ASP A 50 -12.37 -10.48 8.32
N ALA A 51 -11.53 -9.56 8.80
CA ALA A 51 -10.42 -9.03 8.02
C ALA A 51 -9.27 -10.04 7.97
N THR A 52 -8.61 -10.14 6.82
CA THR A 52 -7.46 -11.04 6.65
C THR A 52 -6.14 -10.43 7.12
N CYS A 53 -6.10 -9.11 7.30
CA CYS A 53 -4.90 -8.35 7.58
C CYS A 53 -5.29 -6.93 8.05
N VAL A 54 -4.43 -6.33 8.87
CA VAL A 54 -4.50 -4.90 9.20
C VAL A 54 -3.38 -4.13 8.52
N VAL A 55 -3.59 -2.86 8.20
CA VAL A 55 -2.57 -1.99 7.59
C VAL A 55 -2.40 -0.68 8.36
N VAL A 56 -1.14 -0.33 8.64
CA VAL A 56 -0.72 0.89 9.34
C VAL A 56 0.31 1.65 8.52
N ASN A 57 0.31 2.98 8.55
CA ASN A 57 1.30 3.77 7.83
C ASN A 57 2.60 3.93 8.60
N LEU A 58 3.71 3.99 7.86
CA LEU A 58 5.02 4.46 8.32
C LEU A 58 5.46 5.62 7.43
N PHE A 59 5.19 6.85 7.86
CA PHE A 59 5.47 8.03 7.06
C PHE A 59 6.88 8.58 7.28
N ARG A 60 7.53 9.01 6.20
CA ARG A 60 8.68 9.90 6.21
C ARG A 60 8.33 11.19 5.49
N ILE A 61 8.03 12.24 6.24
CA ILE A 61 7.61 13.55 5.71
C ILE A 61 8.71 14.58 5.99
N PRO A 62 9.20 15.32 4.97
CA PRO A 62 10.21 16.35 5.17
C PRO A 62 9.80 17.39 6.21
N GLY A 63 10.64 17.59 7.23
CA GLY A 63 10.41 18.58 8.29
C GLY A 63 9.28 18.23 9.27
N GLN A 64 8.83 16.97 9.32
CA GLN A 64 7.73 16.53 10.19
C GLN A 64 8.10 15.23 10.96
N PRO A 65 9.21 15.22 11.73
CA PRO A 65 9.67 14.03 12.43
C PRO A 65 8.67 13.49 13.45
N GLU A 66 7.82 14.35 14.03
CA GLU A 66 6.81 13.97 15.01
C GLU A 66 5.75 13.04 14.41
N VAL A 67 5.43 13.19 13.12
CA VAL A 67 4.49 12.29 12.43
C VAL A 67 5.12 10.91 12.23
N THR A 68 6.41 10.87 11.89
CA THR A 68 7.17 9.62 11.78
C THR A 68 7.22 8.89 13.12
N ASP A 69 7.50 9.61 14.22
CA ASP A 69 7.47 9.02 15.56
C ASP A 69 6.08 8.48 15.90
N GLN A 70 5.00 9.23 15.65
CA GLN A 70 3.64 8.76 15.87
C GLN A 70 3.32 7.47 15.09
N CYS A 71 3.76 7.36 13.83
CA CYS A 71 3.65 6.13 13.06
C CYS A 71 4.38 4.96 13.73
N ILE A 72 5.62 5.17 14.19
CA ILE A 72 6.40 4.15 14.89
C ILE A 72 5.70 3.72 16.19
N GLN A 73 5.23 4.68 17.01
CA GLN A 73 4.49 4.39 18.23
C GLN A 73 3.20 3.60 17.97
N ASN A 74 2.48 3.94 16.89
CA ASN A 74 1.31 3.21 16.42
C ASN A 74 1.66 1.75 16.10
N ILE A 75 2.75 1.51 15.37
CA ILE A 75 3.22 0.17 15.01
C ILE A 75 3.65 -0.64 16.25
N LEU A 76 4.44 -0.04 17.14
CA LEU A 76 4.91 -0.67 18.37
C LEU A 76 3.76 -1.10 19.29
N ARG A 77 2.63 -0.39 19.24
CA ARG A 77 1.42 -0.74 20.01
C ARG A 77 0.62 -1.86 19.35
N ILE A 78 0.42 -1.81 18.04
CA ILE A 78 -0.44 -2.78 17.35
C ILE A 78 0.24 -4.13 17.09
N LYS A 79 1.56 -4.17 16.86
CA LYS A 79 2.24 -5.44 16.55
C LYS A 79 2.06 -6.51 17.65
N PRO A 80 2.23 -6.22 18.95
CA PRO A 80 1.92 -7.20 19.99
C PRO A 80 0.47 -7.69 19.99
N GLU A 81 -0.49 -6.83 19.66
CA GLU A 81 -1.90 -7.24 19.52
C GLU A 81 -2.10 -8.12 18.30
N CYS A 82 -1.47 -7.80 17.17
CA CYS A 82 -1.47 -8.63 15.97
C CYS A 82 -0.94 -10.03 16.27
N ASP A 83 0.20 -10.14 16.95
CA ASP A 83 0.80 -11.42 17.31
C ASP A 83 -0.11 -12.22 18.27
N ARG A 84 -0.74 -11.54 19.24
CA ARG A 84 -1.68 -12.16 20.19
C ARG A 84 -2.87 -12.83 19.49
N TYR A 85 -3.38 -12.21 18.43
CA TYR A 85 -4.56 -12.70 17.71
C TYR A 85 -4.23 -13.39 16.38
N ALA A 86 -2.94 -13.60 16.08
CA ALA A 86 -2.46 -14.09 14.78
C ALA A 86 -3.01 -13.29 13.58
N MET A 87 -3.17 -11.98 13.75
CA MET A 87 -3.63 -11.05 12.70
C MET A 87 -2.43 -10.52 11.91
N PRO A 88 -2.31 -10.79 10.60
CA PRO A 88 -1.20 -10.27 9.80
C PRO A 88 -1.13 -8.74 9.80
N LEU A 89 0.07 -8.20 10.00
CA LEU A 89 0.34 -6.76 9.96
C LEU A 89 1.01 -6.36 8.64
N MET A 90 0.30 -5.55 7.86
CA MET A 90 0.87 -4.83 6.73
C MET A 90 1.39 -3.46 7.17
N ILE A 91 2.67 -3.18 6.95
CA ILE A 91 3.23 -1.84 7.16
C ILE A 91 3.36 -1.14 5.82
N GLU A 92 2.89 0.10 5.76
CA GLU A 92 2.92 0.94 4.57
C GLU A 92 3.97 2.06 4.72
N PRO A 93 5.25 1.80 4.37
CA PRO A 93 6.29 2.83 4.33
C PRO A 93 6.05 3.79 3.16
N LEU A 94 5.93 5.09 3.46
CA LEU A 94 5.71 6.12 2.45
C LEU A 94 6.67 7.30 2.67
N VAL A 95 7.42 7.63 1.63
CA VAL A 95 8.27 8.82 1.59
C VAL A 95 7.52 9.92 0.85
N PHE A 96 7.45 11.11 1.42
CA PHE A 96 6.73 12.24 0.85
C PHE A 96 7.68 13.26 0.25
N GLN A 97 7.23 13.92 -0.82
CA GLN A 97 7.87 15.13 -1.31
C GLN A 97 7.52 16.33 -0.42
N PRO A 98 8.34 17.40 -0.41
CA PRO A 98 7.98 18.65 0.25
C PRO A 98 6.70 19.24 -0.37
N ASN A 99 5.69 19.56 0.47
CA ASN A 99 4.40 20.05 -0.01
C ASN A 99 4.50 21.33 -0.87
N ALA A 100 5.52 22.17 -0.59
CA ALA A 100 5.78 23.42 -1.32
C ALA A 100 6.12 23.25 -2.81
N LYS A 101 6.52 22.06 -3.28
CA LYS A 101 6.87 21.85 -4.68
C LYS A 101 5.68 21.59 -5.60
N ALA A 102 4.55 21.09 -5.10
CA ALA A 102 3.51 20.54 -5.99
C ALA A 102 2.05 20.66 -5.53
N GLY A 103 1.77 21.27 -4.37
CA GLY A 103 0.39 21.49 -3.92
C GLY A 103 -0.37 20.18 -3.68
N GLY A 104 0.00 19.45 -2.64
CA GLY A 104 -0.73 18.28 -2.15
C GLY A 104 0.10 17.01 -1.98
N TYR A 105 -0.61 15.91 -1.70
CA TYR A 105 -0.02 14.59 -1.44
C TYR A 105 0.77 14.06 -2.64
N MET A 106 2.10 14.05 -2.52
CA MET A 106 3.01 13.43 -3.48
C MET A 106 4.04 12.55 -2.78
N VAL A 107 4.30 11.41 -3.40
CA VAL A 107 5.26 10.41 -2.93
C VAL A 107 6.61 10.66 -3.60
N ASP A 108 7.68 10.40 -2.89
CA ASP A 108 9.05 10.57 -3.33
C ASP A 108 9.61 9.21 -3.73
N GLY A 109 9.76 8.98 -5.04
CA GLY A 109 10.23 7.73 -5.62
C GLY A 109 11.74 7.50 -5.49
N ASP A 110 12.45 8.34 -4.73
CA ASP A 110 13.88 8.24 -4.47
C ASP A 110 14.21 6.95 -3.71
N LEU A 111 14.85 6.02 -4.42
CA LEU A 111 15.27 4.73 -3.91
C LEU A 111 16.10 4.86 -2.63
N GLN A 112 16.98 5.85 -2.50
CA GLN A 112 17.83 6.01 -1.31
C GLN A 112 17.02 6.37 -0.06
N LYS A 113 15.81 6.91 -0.22
CA LYS A 113 14.90 7.19 0.89
C LYS A 113 13.95 6.04 1.18
N ILE A 114 13.53 5.32 0.14
CA ILE A 114 12.61 4.17 0.24
C ILE A 114 13.30 3.00 0.94
N LEU A 115 14.52 2.64 0.53
CA LEU A 115 15.24 1.48 1.06
C LEU A 115 15.34 1.45 2.60
N PRO A 116 15.82 2.50 3.30
CA PRO A 116 15.90 2.49 4.76
C PRO A 116 14.52 2.46 5.44
N LEU A 117 13.50 3.07 4.84
CA LEU A 117 12.15 3.07 5.41
C LEU A 117 11.48 1.70 5.30
N VAL A 118 11.68 1.01 4.17
CA VAL A 118 11.27 -0.39 3.98
C VAL A 118 12.01 -1.30 4.95
N ARG A 119 13.32 -1.13 5.13
CA ARG A 119 14.06 -1.90 6.14
C ARG A 119 13.55 -1.63 7.55
N GLN A 120 13.20 -0.40 7.88
CA GLN A 120 12.60 -0.08 9.16
C GLN A 120 11.25 -0.80 9.36
N ALA A 121 10.42 -0.89 8.31
CA ALA A 121 9.18 -1.67 8.38
C ALA A 121 9.43 -3.17 8.65
N VAL A 122 10.49 -3.76 8.07
CA VAL A 122 10.92 -5.14 8.38
C VAL A 122 11.22 -5.27 9.88
N GLU A 123 12.07 -4.40 10.42
CA GLU A 123 12.49 -4.46 11.84
C GLU A 123 11.34 -4.18 12.82
N LEU A 124 10.33 -3.42 12.39
CA LEU A 124 9.13 -3.15 13.16
C LEU A 124 8.12 -4.32 13.14
N GLY A 125 8.43 -5.41 12.44
CA GLY A 125 7.64 -6.64 12.45
C GLY A 125 6.53 -6.68 11.41
N ALA A 126 6.73 -6.06 10.24
CA ALA A 126 5.82 -6.24 9.10
C ALA A 126 5.73 -7.71 8.68
N ASP A 127 4.52 -8.22 8.50
CA ASP A 127 4.27 -9.50 7.83
C ASP A 127 4.07 -9.29 6.31
N ILE A 128 3.68 -8.08 5.91
CA ILE A 128 3.55 -7.64 4.51
C ILE A 128 4.03 -6.19 4.41
N ILE A 129 4.72 -5.82 3.34
CA ILE A 129 5.13 -4.44 3.08
C ILE A 129 4.34 -3.89 1.90
N LYS A 130 3.73 -2.72 2.10
CA LYS A 130 3.02 -1.99 1.04
C LYS A 130 3.79 -0.72 0.69
N ALA A 131 4.59 -0.77 -0.37
CA ALA A 131 5.51 0.30 -0.74
C ALA A 131 5.06 1.02 -2.02
N ASP A 132 5.43 2.29 -2.16
CA ASP A 132 5.30 3.00 -3.43
C ASP A 132 6.31 2.47 -4.46
N PRO A 133 6.03 2.64 -5.77
CA PRO A 133 7.04 2.42 -6.80
C PRO A 133 8.16 3.46 -6.69
N THR A 134 9.34 3.09 -7.15
CA THR A 134 10.46 4.02 -7.38
C THR A 134 10.21 4.84 -8.64
N ASP A 135 10.87 5.99 -8.77
CA ASP A 135 10.80 6.82 -10.00
C ASP A 135 11.32 6.04 -11.22
N ASP A 136 12.31 5.16 -11.01
CA ASP A 136 12.79 4.19 -11.97
C ASP A 136 12.38 2.78 -11.54
N VAL A 137 11.46 2.16 -12.27
CA VAL A 137 10.94 0.82 -11.98
C VAL A 137 12.00 -0.27 -12.18
N SER A 138 13.02 -0.02 -13.01
CA SER A 138 14.06 -1.01 -13.32
C SER A 138 14.92 -1.39 -12.10
N VAL A 139 14.92 -0.56 -11.06
CA VAL A 139 15.67 -0.78 -9.82
C VAL A 139 14.81 -1.30 -8.66
N TYR A 140 13.52 -1.63 -8.90
CA TYR A 140 12.60 -2.00 -7.84
C TYR A 140 12.97 -3.31 -7.12
N HIS A 141 13.71 -4.23 -7.76
CA HIS A 141 14.24 -5.43 -7.10
C HIS A 141 15.06 -5.11 -5.85
N ARG A 142 15.67 -3.92 -5.75
CA ARG A 142 16.42 -3.51 -4.55
C ARG A 142 15.49 -3.30 -3.35
N VAL A 143 14.26 -2.85 -3.57
CA VAL A 143 13.22 -2.75 -2.54
C VAL A 143 12.78 -4.14 -2.09
N VAL A 144 12.60 -5.07 -3.04
CA VAL A 144 12.28 -6.47 -2.75
C VAL A 144 13.41 -7.14 -1.94
N GLN A 145 14.67 -6.91 -2.33
CA GLN A 145 15.84 -7.45 -1.64
C GLN A 145 15.96 -6.94 -0.20
N ILE A 146 15.78 -5.63 0.03
CA ILE A 146 15.90 -5.06 1.38
C ILE A 146 14.76 -5.47 2.30
N ALA A 147 13.60 -5.88 1.74
CA ALA A 147 12.48 -6.45 2.48
C ALA A 147 12.79 -7.83 3.08
N GLY A 148 13.91 -8.47 2.70
CA GLY A 148 14.45 -9.63 3.42
C GLY A 148 13.55 -10.86 3.43
N GLY A 149 12.72 -11.03 2.40
CA GLY A 149 11.77 -12.16 2.27
C GLY A 149 10.35 -11.84 2.70
N ILE A 150 10.07 -10.66 3.26
CA ILE A 150 8.71 -10.20 3.50
C ILE A 150 8.05 -9.82 2.16
N PRO A 151 6.82 -10.29 1.87
CA PRO A 151 6.11 -9.95 0.63
C PRO A 151 5.95 -8.43 0.44
N VAL A 152 6.32 -7.94 -0.74
CA VAL A 152 6.20 -6.52 -1.11
C VAL A 152 5.05 -6.35 -2.10
N LEU A 153 4.04 -5.58 -1.73
CA LEU A 153 2.92 -5.20 -2.59
C LEU A 153 3.09 -3.75 -3.03
N VAL A 154 3.04 -3.50 -4.34
CA VAL A 154 3.32 -2.18 -4.90
C VAL A 154 2.05 -1.34 -5.00
N ARG A 155 2.11 -0.09 -4.57
CA ARG A 155 1.00 0.86 -4.71
C ARG A 155 0.86 1.38 -6.13
N GLY A 156 -0.36 1.74 -6.51
CA GLY A 156 -0.67 2.20 -7.87
C GLY A 156 -0.28 3.64 -8.19
N GLY A 157 0.15 4.42 -7.18
CA GLY A 157 0.45 5.84 -7.38
C GLY A 157 -0.75 6.64 -7.90
N GLY A 158 -0.46 7.68 -8.68
CA GLY A 158 -1.44 8.54 -9.37
C GLY A 158 -2.21 7.80 -10.48
N LYS A 159 -3.18 8.50 -11.10
CA LYS A 159 -3.85 7.99 -12.30
C LYS A 159 -2.85 7.97 -13.46
N ALA A 160 -2.77 6.86 -14.17
CA ALA A 160 -1.92 6.65 -15.34
C ALA A 160 -2.78 6.21 -16.53
N SER A 161 -2.17 6.14 -17.72
CA SER A 161 -2.83 5.50 -18.88
C SER A 161 -2.90 3.98 -18.70
N ASP A 162 -3.83 3.33 -19.40
CA ASP A 162 -4.01 1.87 -19.34
C ASP A 162 -2.73 1.12 -19.74
N THR A 163 -2.10 1.55 -20.84
CA THR A 163 -0.84 0.97 -21.30
C THR A 163 0.25 1.11 -20.25
N GLU A 164 0.38 2.29 -19.66
CA GLU A 164 1.41 2.58 -18.66
C GLU A 164 1.21 1.76 -17.39
N ILE A 165 -0.02 1.67 -16.87
CA ILE A 165 -0.29 0.94 -15.63
C ILE A 165 -0.08 -0.58 -15.80
N LEU A 166 -0.45 -1.14 -16.96
CA LEU A 166 -0.25 -2.55 -17.26
C LEU A 166 1.24 -2.88 -17.44
N GLN A 167 1.97 -2.09 -18.24
CA GLN A 167 3.42 -2.28 -18.43
C GLN A 167 4.21 -2.11 -17.14
N ARG A 168 3.86 -1.11 -16.33
CA ARG A 168 4.47 -0.91 -15.03
C ARG A 168 4.22 -2.10 -14.10
N THR A 169 2.99 -2.62 -14.08
CA THR A 169 2.64 -3.80 -13.26
C THR A 169 3.45 -5.02 -13.69
N GLU A 170 3.52 -5.30 -15.00
CA GLU A 170 4.34 -6.39 -15.55
C GLU A 170 5.80 -6.29 -15.09
N GLN A 171 6.40 -5.10 -15.23
CA GLN A 171 7.79 -4.86 -14.82
C GLN A 171 7.99 -5.04 -13.31
N LEU A 172 7.07 -4.54 -12.47
CA LEU A 172 7.18 -4.67 -11.01
C LEU A 172 7.08 -6.13 -10.55
N ILE A 173 6.16 -6.90 -11.13
CA ILE A 173 6.02 -8.34 -10.83
C ILE A 173 7.27 -9.09 -11.29
N ALA A 174 7.80 -8.79 -12.48
CA ALA A 174 9.04 -9.39 -12.98
C ALA A 174 10.27 -9.08 -12.08
N GLN A 175 10.24 -7.98 -11.33
CA GLN A 175 11.29 -7.60 -10.36
C GLN A 175 11.12 -8.29 -8.99
N GLY A 176 10.11 -9.15 -8.83
CA GLY A 176 9.87 -9.94 -7.61
C GLY A 176 8.87 -9.32 -6.63
N ALA A 177 8.12 -8.28 -7.03
CA ALA A 177 6.99 -7.84 -6.22
C ALA A 177 5.95 -8.97 -6.08
N SER A 178 5.41 -9.15 -4.88
CA SER A 178 4.45 -10.23 -4.57
C SER A 178 3.01 -9.88 -4.96
N GLY A 179 2.78 -8.66 -5.44
CA GLY A 179 1.47 -8.20 -5.88
C GLY A 179 1.35 -6.68 -5.89
N ILE A 180 0.11 -6.19 -5.96
CA ILE A 180 -0.21 -4.77 -6.09
C ILE A 180 -1.35 -4.35 -5.16
N VAL A 181 -1.40 -3.07 -4.80
CA VAL A 181 -2.52 -2.45 -4.08
C VAL A 181 -2.95 -1.18 -4.80
N TYR A 182 -3.83 -1.33 -5.78
CA TYR A 182 -4.27 -0.25 -6.67
C TYR A 182 -5.68 0.22 -6.30
N GLY A 183 -5.88 1.54 -6.35
CA GLY A 183 -7.17 2.17 -6.05
C GLY A 183 -7.67 2.99 -7.23
N ARG A 184 -7.14 4.21 -7.38
CA ARG A 184 -7.57 5.20 -8.39
C ARG A 184 -7.61 4.66 -9.81
N ASN A 185 -6.58 3.91 -10.23
CA ASN A 185 -6.48 3.30 -11.56
C ASN A 185 -7.58 2.27 -11.86
N ILE A 186 -8.28 1.75 -10.85
CA ILE A 186 -9.39 0.80 -11.03
C ILE A 186 -10.73 1.53 -10.84
N ILE A 187 -10.94 2.16 -9.68
CA ILE A 187 -12.26 2.69 -9.30
C ILE A 187 -12.69 3.91 -10.13
N GLN A 188 -11.74 4.61 -10.75
CA GLN A 188 -11.98 5.78 -11.61
C GLN A 188 -11.78 5.47 -13.10
N HIS A 189 -11.64 4.19 -13.44
CA HIS A 189 -11.53 3.73 -14.83
C HIS A 189 -12.91 3.67 -15.50
N ALA A 190 -12.97 3.83 -16.81
CA ALA A 190 -14.24 3.74 -17.56
C ALA A 190 -14.80 2.30 -17.57
N ASN A 191 -13.91 1.30 -17.49
CA ASN A 191 -14.22 -0.12 -17.37
C ASN A 191 -13.51 -0.73 -16.14
N PRO A 192 -14.00 -0.53 -14.91
CA PRO A 192 -13.33 -1.03 -13.69
C PRO A 192 -13.22 -2.55 -13.64
N ALA A 193 -14.22 -3.27 -14.16
CA ALA A 193 -14.22 -4.74 -14.19
C ALA A 193 -13.14 -5.29 -15.15
N GLY A 194 -13.02 -4.70 -16.35
CA GLY A 194 -11.97 -5.05 -17.31
C GLY A 194 -10.57 -4.77 -16.76
N MET A 195 -10.36 -3.59 -16.17
CA MET A 195 -9.07 -3.23 -15.55
C MET A 195 -8.72 -4.16 -14.38
N THR A 196 -9.69 -4.56 -13.57
CA THR A 196 -9.47 -5.54 -12.49
C THR A 196 -9.02 -6.88 -13.05
N ARG A 197 -9.68 -7.41 -14.10
CA ARG A 197 -9.28 -8.67 -14.74
C ARG A 197 -7.90 -8.59 -15.39
N ALA A 198 -7.58 -7.49 -16.07
CA ALA A 198 -6.28 -7.26 -16.67
C ALA A 198 -5.14 -7.29 -15.63
N LEU A 199 -5.34 -6.58 -14.51
CA LEU A 199 -4.36 -6.56 -13.42
C LEU A 199 -4.24 -7.92 -12.72
N MET A 200 -5.36 -8.63 -12.53
CA MET A 200 -5.33 -9.98 -11.97
C MET A 200 -4.53 -10.95 -12.84
N SER A 201 -4.68 -10.90 -14.18
CA SER A 201 -3.93 -11.80 -15.06
C SER A 201 -2.42 -11.53 -15.03
N LEU A 202 -2.01 -10.27 -14.86
CA LEU A 202 -0.60 -9.90 -14.69
C LEU A 202 -0.01 -10.46 -13.37
N VAL A 203 -0.79 -10.38 -12.29
CA VAL A 203 -0.33 -10.77 -10.95
C VAL A 203 -0.38 -12.29 -10.72
N HIS A 204 -1.41 -12.97 -11.23
CA HIS A 204 -1.68 -14.37 -10.91
C HIS A 204 -1.42 -15.35 -12.05
N ASP A 205 -1.57 -14.91 -13.32
CA ASP A 205 -1.49 -15.80 -14.50
C ASP A 205 -0.21 -15.57 -15.32
N VAL A 206 0.69 -14.68 -14.86
CA VAL A 206 1.98 -14.34 -15.50
C VAL A 206 1.83 -13.99 -16.99
N THR A 207 0.76 -13.26 -17.32
CA THR A 207 0.53 -12.74 -18.68
C THR A 207 1.37 -11.50 -18.96
N THR A 208 1.54 -11.15 -20.23
CA THR A 208 2.15 -9.86 -20.65
C THR A 208 1.15 -8.71 -20.62
N ALA A 209 1.62 -7.46 -20.52
CA ALA A 209 0.74 -6.28 -20.55
C ALA A 209 -0.11 -6.20 -21.82
N LEU A 210 0.43 -6.64 -22.96
CA LEU A 210 -0.28 -6.70 -24.24
C LEU A 210 -1.47 -7.66 -24.19
N GLN A 211 -1.29 -8.84 -23.59
CA GLN A 211 -2.38 -9.81 -23.42
C GLN A 211 -3.43 -9.29 -22.43
N ALA A 212 -2.99 -8.69 -21.32
CA ALA A 212 -3.87 -8.12 -20.31
C ALA A 212 -4.74 -6.97 -20.87
N ALA A 213 -4.22 -6.18 -21.81
CA ALA A 213 -4.98 -5.12 -22.48
C ALA A 213 -6.22 -5.65 -23.23
N GLY A 214 -6.26 -6.94 -23.60
CA GLY A 214 -7.43 -7.57 -24.21
C GLY A 214 -8.69 -7.54 -23.33
N TYR A 215 -8.56 -7.40 -22.01
CA TYR A 215 -9.71 -7.27 -21.10
C TYR A 215 -10.33 -5.86 -21.07
N LEU A 216 -9.68 -4.89 -21.71
CA LEU A 216 -10.14 -3.50 -21.79
C LEU A 216 -10.90 -3.20 -23.09
N ALA A 217 -10.85 -4.11 -24.05
CA ALA A 217 -11.58 -4.06 -25.31
C ALA A 217 -13.10 -4.24 -25.14
#